data_AF-A0A1C0VNB6-F1
#
_entry.id   AF-A0A1C0VNB6-F1
#
_cell.length_a   1.000
_cell.length_b   1.000
_cell.length_c   1.000
_cell.angle_alpha   90.00
_cell.angle_beta   90.00
_cell.angle_gamma   90.00
#
_symmetry.space_group_name_H-M   'P 1'
#
loop_
_entity.id
_entity.type
_entity.pdbx_description
1 polymer ?
#
loop_
_entity_poly.entity_id
_entity_poly.type
_entity_poly.pdbx_seq_one_letter_code
_entity_poly.pdbx_strand_id
1 'polypeptide(L)'
;MMLLTLLTMTMEAKFSNLLKLQKQAVDENTPSDRLVEIARISTELARFVAANLNAPISLLRELSNSKDIATRQNIAANPKTPIDVLFYLGSEFPEQLLNNPSFSLFLLDNPNLATQIPLETLRSIVRYKVVPFCLIDRAVNQLDKETLLALAENPETSKEVLQKLIQSRYASVAEAAKLHVNLAGEITEISQEETIEAIWNSEMNGQKLGDFLEQLSKINALPESFIKSFSNDRTAVYILEDLAKYNHVLLCQTLANNPNTPAGILQDLAKDNYRGVRQNVAKNPNTPIEVLEILLSDCCESVRKFAIARYLAENPEKLSVVLNHYPLEYSAPCFSRLILLMCPQFPIKLVEKFSSLVWLERYAIAQHPHTSPDMLKLLVNDSNRIVRAAAKARIYRIYR
;
A
#
# COMPACT_ATOMS: atom_id res chain seq x y z
N MET A 1 19.62 -49.76 -26.82
CA MET A 1 20.84 -49.19 -26.20
C MET A 1 21.67 -48.39 -27.19
N MET A 2 22.21 -48.98 -28.27
CA MET A 2 23.06 -48.29 -29.27
C MET A 2 22.49 -46.96 -29.82
N LEU A 3 21.19 -46.92 -30.15
CA LEU A 3 20.54 -45.71 -30.68
C LEU A 3 20.45 -44.58 -29.65
N LEU A 4 20.24 -44.93 -28.38
CA LEU A 4 20.18 -43.97 -27.27
C LEU A 4 21.58 -43.38 -27.01
N THR A 5 22.61 -44.22 -27.08
CA THR A 5 24.02 -43.81 -26.90
C THR A 5 24.52 -42.92 -28.04
N LEU A 6 24.12 -43.19 -29.29
CA LEU A 6 24.42 -42.31 -30.42
C LEU A 6 23.71 -40.95 -30.31
N LEU A 7 22.46 -40.93 -29.84
CA LEU A 7 21.71 -39.69 -29.61
C LEU A 7 22.34 -38.84 -28.49
N THR A 8 22.79 -39.46 -27.40
CA THR A 8 23.46 -38.72 -26.31
C THR A 8 24.82 -38.16 -26.73
N MET A 9 25.64 -38.94 -27.45
CA MET A 9 26.95 -38.47 -27.93
C MET A 9 26.84 -37.33 -28.97
N THR A 10 25.82 -37.38 -29.84
CA THR A 10 25.58 -36.30 -30.81
C THR A 10 25.05 -35.03 -30.16
N MET A 11 24.26 -35.14 -29.09
CA MET A 11 23.81 -34.01 -28.27
C MET A 11 24.98 -33.36 -27.52
N GLU A 12 25.85 -34.15 -26.88
CA GLU A 12 27.03 -33.65 -26.17
C GLU A 12 28.03 -32.95 -27.10
N ALA A 13 28.27 -33.50 -28.30
CA ALA A 13 29.14 -32.88 -29.30
C ALA A 13 28.58 -31.54 -29.82
N LYS A 14 27.27 -31.47 -30.06
CA LYS A 14 26.59 -30.21 -30.45
C LYS A 14 26.66 -29.17 -29.34
N PHE A 15 26.44 -29.57 -28.09
CA PHE A 15 26.54 -28.70 -26.93
C PHE A 15 27.97 -28.17 -26.72
N SER A 16 28.97 -29.04 -26.87
CA SER A 16 30.39 -28.67 -26.80
C SER A 16 30.77 -27.64 -27.87
N ASN A 17 30.24 -27.79 -29.09
CA ASN A 17 30.51 -26.87 -30.18
C ASN A 17 29.85 -25.50 -29.97
N LEU A 18 28.60 -25.48 -29.49
CA LEU A 18 27.88 -24.24 -29.17
C LEU A 18 28.63 -23.42 -28.11
N LEU A 19 29.14 -24.09 -27.07
CA LEU A 19 29.93 -23.44 -26.01
C LEU A 19 31.24 -22.83 -26.53
N LYS A 20 31.89 -23.48 -27.51
CA LYS A 20 33.09 -22.91 -28.16
C LYS A 20 32.76 -21.66 -28.96
N LEU A 21 31.65 -21.68 -29.71
CA LEU A 21 31.21 -20.52 -30.49
C LEU A 21 30.80 -19.35 -29.59
N GLN A 22 30.14 -19.62 -28.47
CA GLN A 22 29.80 -18.61 -27.48
C GLN A 22 31.06 -17.94 -26.90
N LYS A 23 32.08 -18.73 -26.55
CA LYS A 23 33.36 -18.20 -26.06
C LYS A 23 34.03 -17.28 -27.08
N GLN A 24 34.01 -17.65 -28.36
CA GLN A 24 34.51 -16.77 -29.44
C GLN A 24 33.65 -15.51 -29.58
N ALA A 25 32.33 -15.63 -29.45
CA ALA A 25 31.42 -14.49 -29.59
C ALA A 25 31.64 -13.40 -28.53
N VAL A 26 32.07 -13.76 -27.31
CA VAL A 26 32.32 -12.81 -26.22
C VAL A 26 33.77 -12.35 -26.11
N ASP A 27 34.71 -13.06 -26.75
CA ASP A 27 36.14 -12.70 -26.72
C ASP A 27 36.37 -11.40 -27.51
N GLU A 28 36.90 -10.39 -26.82
CA GLU A 28 37.22 -9.08 -27.38
C GLU A 28 38.28 -9.17 -28.48
N ASN A 29 39.08 -10.24 -28.55
CA ASN A 29 40.12 -10.41 -29.58
C ASN A 29 39.60 -11.12 -30.83
N THR A 30 38.35 -11.57 -30.86
CA THR A 30 37.80 -12.28 -32.02
C THR A 30 37.75 -11.34 -33.23
N PRO A 31 38.33 -11.72 -34.38
CA PRO A 31 38.31 -10.89 -35.59
C PRO A 31 36.89 -10.58 -36.06
N SER A 32 36.68 -9.38 -36.61
CA SER A 32 35.35 -8.92 -37.04
C SER A 32 34.68 -9.85 -38.06
N ASP A 33 35.42 -10.39 -39.03
CA ASP A 33 34.88 -11.35 -40.02
C ASP A 33 34.37 -12.62 -39.34
N ARG A 34 35.09 -13.09 -38.31
CA ARG A 34 34.71 -14.27 -37.55
C ARG A 34 33.45 -14.02 -36.71
N LEU A 35 33.31 -12.82 -36.14
CA LEU A 35 32.09 -12.42 -35.43
C LEU A 35 30.86 -12.40 -36.35
N VAL A 36 31.01 -11.96 -37.61
CA VAL A 36 29.94 -12.00 -38.62
C VAL A 36 29.49 -13.43 -38.88
N GLU A 37 30.42 -14.36 -39.06
CA GLU A 37 30.10 -15.78 -39.23
C GLU A 37 29.32 -16.32 -38.04
N ILE A 38 29.79 -16.04 -36.81
CA ILE A 38 29.17 -16.53 -35.58
C ILE A 38 27.74 -16.00 -35.41
N ALA A 39 27.50 -14.72 -35.69
CA ALA A 39 26.18 -14.10 -35.55
C ALA A 39 25.12 -14.73 -36.48
N ARG A 40 25.53 -15.30 -37.61
CA ARG A 40 24.62 -15.91 -38.59
C ARG A 40 24.22 -17.35 -38.25
N ILE A 41 24.91 -17.99 -37.29
CA ILE A 41 24.65 -19.37 -36.91
C ILE A 41 23.34 -19.49 -36.12
N SER A 42 23.11 -18.59 -35.15
CA SER A 42 21.89 -18.59 -34.34
C SER A 42 21.62 -17.22 -33.71
N THR A 43 20.36 -16.96 -33.38
CA THR A 43 19.94 -15.76 -32.64
C THR A 43 20.66 -15.63 -31.29
N GLU A 44 20.89 -16.75 -30.60
CA GLU A 44 21.59 -16.75 -29.31
C GLU A 44 23.04 -16.26 -29.45
N LEU A 45 23.75 -16.72 -30.49
CA LEU A 45 25.11 -16.28 -30.78
C LEU A 45 25.14 -14.82 -31.25
N ALA A 46 24.14 -14.38 -32.02
CA ALA A 46 24.00 -12.99 -32.43
C ALA A 46 23.90 -12.01 -31.24
N ARG A 47 23.26 -12.40 -30.13
CA ARG A 47 23.20 -11.59 -28.90
C ARG A 47 24.59 -11.35 -28.31
N PHE A 48 25.42 -12.39 -28.24
CA PHE A 48 26.79 -12.28 -27.73
C PHE A 48 27.65 -11.42 -28.64
N VAL A 49 27.55 -11.62 -29.95
CA VAL A 49 28.26 -10.80 -30.94
C VAL A 49 27.81 -9.33 -30.87
N ALA A 50 26.52 -9.06 -30.70
CA ALA A 50 26.00 -7.70 -30.56
C ALA A 50 26.57 -6.93 -29.36
N ALA A 51 26.96 -7.62 -28.29
CA ALA A 51 27.61 -7.03 -27.12
C ALA A 51 29.14 -6.91 -27.26
N ASN A 52 29.75 -7.54 -28.28
CA ASN A 52 31.20 -7.59 -28.43
C ASN A 52 31.77 -6.25 -28.91
N LEU A 53 32.83 -5.77 -28.26
CA LEU A 53 33.49 -4.50 -28.56
C LEU A 53 34.17 -4.47 -29.95
N ASN A 54 34.40 -5.63 -30.57
CA ASN A 54 34.96 -5.76 -31.91
C ASN A 54 33.96 -6.16 -32.99
N ALA A 55 32.66 -6.15 -32.66
CA ALA A 55 31.60 -6.28 -33.64
C ALA A 55 31.71 -5.17 -34.71
N PRO A 56 31.69 -5.52 -36.01
CA PRO A 56 31.78 -4.52 -37.06
C PRO A 56 30.49 -3.71 -37.15
N ILE A 57 30.63 -2.40 -37.44
CA ILE A 57 29.52 -1.45 -37.55
C ILE A 57 28.46 -1.92 -38.56
N SER A 58 28.88 -2.48 -39.69
CA SER A 58 27.98 -3.00 -40.73
C SER A 58 27.06 -4.11 -40.19
N LEU A 59 27.59 -4.99 -39.33
CA LEU A 59 26.82 -6.05 -38.68
C LEU A 59 25.86 -5.48 -37.63
N LEU A 60 26.30 -4.50 -36.83
CA LEU A 60 25.42 -3.84 -35.85
C LEU A 60 24.22 -3.16 -36.53
N ARG A 61 24.43 -2.57 -37.71
CA ARG A 61 23.34 -2.02 -38.55
C ARG A 61 22.40 -3.09 -39.09
N GLU A 62 22.93 -4.23 -39.52
CA GLU A 62 22.12 -5.35 -39.98
C GLU A 62 21.25 -5.88 -38.85
N LEU A 63 21.87 -6.14 -37.69
CA LEU A 63 21.22 -6.74 -36.53
C LEU A 63 20.29 -5.78 -35.77
N SER A 64 20.33 -4.46 -36.03
CA SER A 64 19.37 -3.52 -35.44
C SER A 64 17.93 -3.78 -35.88
N ASN A 65 17.74 -4.46 -37.01
CA ASN A 65 16.43 -4.91 -37.51
C ASN A 65 16.11 -6.36 -37.14
N SER A 66 16.93 -6.99 -36.30
CA SER A 66 16.67 -8.35 -35.80
C SER A 66 15.31 -8.39 -35.11
N LYS A 67 14.57 -9.50 -35.26
CA LYS A 67 13.32 -9.71 -34.50
C LYS A 67 13.57 -9.92 -33.00
N ASP A 68 14.81 -10.27 -32.63
CA ASP A 68 15.20 -10.54 -31.26
C ASP A 68 15.48 -9.26 -30.46
N ILE A 69 14.68 -9.04 -29.42
CA ILE A 69 14.74 -7.86 -28.55
C ILE A 69 16.11 -7.76 -27.86
N ALA A 70 16.62 -8.87 -27.31
CA ALA A 70 17.89 -8.87 -26.59
C ALA A 70 19.08 -8.53 -27.49
N THR A 71 19.05 -8.96 -28.76
CA THR A 71 20.06 -8.56 -29.75
C THR A 71 20.02 -7.05 -29.97
N ARG A 72 18.84 -6.45 -30.20
CA ARG A 72 18.70 -4.99 -30.38
C ARG A 72 19.13 -4.21 -29.13
N GLN A 73 18.76 -4.69 -27.94
CA GLN A 73 19.17 -4.11 -26.67
C GLN A 73 20.69 -4.09 -26.49
N ASN A 74 21.36 -5.20 -26.82
CA ASN A 74 22.83 -5.29 -26.77
C ASN A 74 23.50 -4.34 -27.77
N ILE A 75 22.91 -4.15 -28.95
CA ILE A 75 23.39 -3.15 -29.92
C ILE A 75 23.25 -1.74 -29.34
N ALA A 76 22.11 -1.39 -28.73
CA ALA A 76 21.93 -0.07 -28.12
C ALA A 76 22.97 0.22 -27.01
N ALA A 77 23.43 -0.81 -26.30
CA ALA A 77 24.47 -0.69 -25.27
C ALA A 77 25.91 -0.72 -25.82
N ASN A 78 26.13 -1.19 -27.06
CA ASN A 78 27.48 -1.36 -27.61
C ASN A 78 28.13 -0.01 -27.96
N PRO A 79 29.35 0.29 -27.48
CA PRO A 79 30.04 1.55 -27.75
C PRO A 79 30.31 1.84 -29.24
N LYS A 80 30.39 0.81 -30.09
CA LYS A 80 30.62 0.96 -31.54
C LYS A 80 29.34 1.22 -32.33
N THR A 81 28.18 1.26 -31.69
CA THR A 81 26.92 1.47 -32.39
C THR A 81 26.85 2.89 -32.96
N PRO A 82 26.62 3.04 -34.28
CA PRO A 82 26.50 4.34 -34.91
C PRO A 82 25.33 5.17 -34.36
N ILE A 83 25.48 6.50 -34.38
CA ILE A 83 24.50 7.42 -33.78
C ILE A 83 23.10 7.31 -34.39
N ASP A 84 22.97 7.06 -35.68
CA ASP A 84 21.68 6.90 -36.35
C ASP A 84 20.98 5.59 -35.96
N VAL A 85 21.75 4.52 -35.73
CA VAL A 85 21.23 3.26 -35.15
C VAL A 85 20.85 3.46 -33.70
N LEU A 86 21.66 4.18 -32.92
CA LEU A 86 21.34 4.58 -31.55
C LEU A 86 20.04 5.38 -31.47
N PHE A 87 19.81 6.31 -32.40
CA PHE A 87 18.56 7.05 -32.48
C PHE A 87 17.37 6.15 -32.80
N TYR A 88 17.52 5.26 -33.78
CA TYR A 88 16.47 4.30 -34.14
C TYR A 88 16.11 3.38 -32.98
N LEU A 89 17.10 2.80 -32.30
CA LEU A 89 16.88 1.88 -31.18
C LEU A 89 16.50 2.60 -29.88
N GLY A 90 16.87 3.87 -29.72
CA GLY A 90 16.61 4.64 -28.51
C GLY A 90 15.14 4.86 -28.19
N SER A 91 14.23 4.78 -29.17
CA SER A 91 12.79 4.80 -28.89
C SER A 91 12.33 3.55 -28.14
N GLU A 92 12.98 2.41 -28.39
CA GLU A 92 12.69 1.13 -27.74
C GLU A 92 13.53 0.94 -26.47
N PHE A 93 14.79 1.38 -26.48
CA PHE A 93 15.79 1.14 -25.43
C PHE A 93 16.41 2.46 -24.91
N PRO A 94 15.62 3.37 -24.32
CA PRO A 94 16.11 4.69 -23.89
C PRO A 94 17.20 4.57 -22.82
N GLU A 95 17.12 3.59 -21.93
CA GLU A 95 18.12 3.32 -20.91
C GLU A 95 19.48 2.95 -21.51
N GLN A 96 19.50 2.01 -22.47
CA GLN A 96 20.74 1.56 -23.10
C GLN A 96 21.37 2.68 -23.94
N LEU A 97 20.54 3.52 -24.59
CA LEU A 97 21.01 4.71 -25.28
C LEU A 97 21.69 5.69 -24.31
N LEU A 98 21.01 6.05 -23.22
CA LEU A 98 21.52 7.03 -22.25
C LEU A 98 22.79 6.55 -21.54
N ASN A 99 22.90 5.25 -21.29
CA ASN A 99 24.07 4.62 -20.68
C ASN A 99 25.12 4.16 -21.70
N ASN A 100 24.91 4.39 -23.01
CA ASN A 100 25.88 4.01 -24.03
C ASN A 100 27.15 4.86 -23.86
N PRO A 101 28.34 4.24 -23.70
CA PRO A 101 29.57 4.99 -23.42
C PRO A 101 29.92 6.06 -24.45
N SER A 102 29.53 5.88 -25.70
CA SER A 102 29.79 6.83 -26.79
C SER A 102 28.74 7.93 -26.87
N PHE A 103 27.53 7.73 -26.34
CA PHE A 103 26.42 8.67 -26.50
C PHE A 103 26.65 9.99 -25.77
N SER A 104 27.18 9.94 -24.54
CA SER A 104 27.53 11.16 -23.81
C SER A 104 28.62 11.96 -24.53
N LEU A 105 29.59 11.29 -25.16
CA LEU A 105 30.64 11.94 -25.95
C LEU A 105 30.06 12.63 -27.19
N PHE A 106 29.14 11.96 -27.92
CA PHE A 106 28.48 12.57 -29.08
C PHE A 106 27.68 13.83 -28.72
N LEU A 107 27.01 13.86 -27.56
CA LEU A 107 26.30 15.04 -27.07
C LEU A 107 27.23 16.19 -26.69
N LEU A 108 28.44 15.89 -26.20
CA LEU A 108 29.46 16.88 -25.86
C LEU A 108 30.15 17.45 -27.10
N ASP A 109 30.49 16.58 -28.07
CA ASP A 109 31.18 16.97 -29.30
C ASP A 109 30.29 17.82 -30.23
N ASN A 110 28.98 17.62 -30.19
CA ASN A 110 28.02 18.34 -31.02
C ASN A 110 26.78 18.78 -30.21
N PRO A 111 26.72 20.04 -29.73
CA PRO A 111 25.56 20.54 -29.01
C PRO A 111 24.27 20.59 -29.86
N ASN A 112 24.41 20.67 -31.19
CA ASN A 112 23.27 20.56 -32.12
C ASN A 112 22.84 19.12 -32.36
N LEU A 113 23.42 18.13 -31.68
CA LEU A 113 22.98 16.74 -31.81
C LEU A 113 21.64 16.49 -31.11
N ALA A 114 21.38 17.16 -29.99
CA ALA A 114 20.07 17.13 -29.32
C ALA A 114 18.97 17.49 -30.35
N THR A 115 19.19 18.59 -31.06
CA THR A 115 18.81 18.90 -32.46
C THR A 115 18.15 17.83 -33.33
N GLN A 116 18.85 16.72 -33.46
CA GLN A 116 18.70 15.72 -34.51
C GLN A 116 18.05 14.45 -33.98
N ILE A 117 17.86 14.33 -32.65
CA ILE A 117 17.19 13.18 -32.04
C ILE A 117 15.73 13.14 -32.53
N PRO A 118 15.27 12.00 -33.09
CA PRO A 118 13.89 11.83 -33.51
C PRO A 118 12.90 12.04 -32.37
N LEU A 119 11.71 12.57 -32.67
CA LEU A 119 10.68 12.86 -31.66
C LEU A 119 10.26 11.63 -30.85
N GLU A 120 10.09 10.47 -31.51
CA GLU A 120 9.73 9.23 -30.83
C GLU A 120 10.81 8.77 -29.84
N THR A 121 12.07 8.92 -30.23
CA THR A 121 13.22 8.65 -29.37
C THR A 121 13.30 9.63 -28.21
N LEU A 122 13.11 10.93 -28.47
CA LEU A 122 13.06 11.96 -27.44
C LEU A 122 11.94 11.69 -26.43
N ARG A 123 10.73 11.36 -26.91
CA ARG A 123 9.57 11.02 -26.06
C ARG A 123 9.85 9.82 -25.15
N SER A 124 10.53 8.81 -25.67
CA SER A 124 10.95 7.65 -24.88
C SER A 124 12.01 8.02 -23.84
N ILE A 125 13.00 8.83 -24.22
CA ILE A 125 14.07 9.32 -23.33
C ILE A 125 13.48 10.15 -22.18
N VAL A 126 12.59 11.10 -22.45
CA VAL A 126 12.08 12.02 -21.41
C VAL A 126 11.21 11.33 -20.37
N ARG A 127 10.78 10.08 -20.59
CA ARG A 127 10.09 9.25 -19.59
C ARG A 127 11.05 8.50 -18.66
N TYR A 128 12.33 8.46 -19.01
CA TYR A 128 13.34 7.76 -18.22
C TYR A 128 13.74 8.57 -16.99
N LYS A 129 14.16 7.89 -15.92
CA LYS A 129 14.42 8.51 -14.60
C LYS A 129 15.47 9.61 -14.68
N VAL A 130 16.56 9.40 -15.40
CA VAL A 130 17.66 10.38 -15.49
C VAL A 130 17.78 10.87 -16.92
N VAL A 131 17.45 12.13 -17.15
CA VAL A 131 17.47 12.74 -18.49
C VAL A 131 18.50 13.87 -18.52
N PRO A 132 19.42 13.90 -19.50
CA PRO A 132 20.34 15.03 -19.68
C PRO A 132 19.60 16.36 -19.88
N PHE A 133 20.04 17.41 -19.19
CA PHE A 133 19.39 18.73 -19.18
C PHE A 133 19.17 19.31 -20.59
N CYS A 134 20.12 19.14 -21.51
CA CYS A 134 19.99 19.61 -22.90
C CYS A 134 18.82 18.96 -23.66
N LEU A 135 18.45 17.73 -23.30
CA LEU A 135 17.31 17.02 -23.90
C LEU A 135 15.98 17.48 -23.27
N ILE A 136 15.99 17.81 -21.99
CA ILE A 136 14.85 18.42 -21.31
C ILE A 136 14.55 19.80 -21.93
N ASP A 137 15.56 20.65 -22.09
CA ASP A 137 15.38 21.98 -22.68
C ASP A 137 14.85 21.89 -24.12
N ARG A 138 15.38 20.96 -24.93
CA ARG A 138 14.82 20.67 -26.26
C ARG A 138 13.35 20.26 -26.18
N ALA A 139 13.01 19.32 -25.30
CA ALA A 139 11.68 18.76 -25.20
C ALA A 139 10.64 19.80 -24.72
N VAL A 140 11.02 20.72 -23.84
CA VAL A 140 10.16 21.83 -23.40
C VAL A 140 9.91 22.85 -24.52
N ASN A 141 10.92 23.10 -25.34
CA ASN A 141 10.83 24.06 -26.45
C ASN A 141 10.18 23.47 -27.72
N GLN A 142 10.11 22.13 -27.85
CA GLN A 142 9.38 21.44 -28.91
C GLN A 142 7.94 21.15 -28.46
N LEU A 143 7.01 21.99 -28.94
CA LEU A 143 5.64 22.12 -28.45
C LEU A 143 4.66 20.99 -28.87
N ASP A 144 5.09 19.75 -29.07
CA ASP A 144 4.15 18.65 -29.33
C ASP A 144 3.55 18.11 -28.01
N LYS A 145 2.24 17.84 -28.03
CA LYS A 145 1.47 17.53 -26.83
C LYS A 145 2.02 16.29 -26.11
N GLU A 146 2.38 15.27 -26.87
CA GLU A 146 2.76 13.96 -26.37
C GLU A 146 4.14 14.00 -25.69
N THR A 147 5.11 14.76 -26.22
CA THR A 147 6.42 14.97 -25.56
C THR A 147 6.28 15.79 -24.27
N LEU A 148 5.44 16.84 -24.28
CA LEU A 148 5.18 17.64 -23.09
C LEU A 148 4.44 16.86 -21.99
N LEU A 149 3.50 15.98 -22.38
CA LEU A 149 2.87 15.04 -21.44
C LEU A 149 3.89 14.08 -20.86
N ALA A 150 4.74 13.49 -21.70
CA ALA A 150 5.79 12.58 -21.24
C ALA A 150 6.77 13.23 -20.24
N LEU A 151 7.09 14.52 -20.42
CA LEU A 151 7.82 15.31 -19.42
C LEU A 151 7.03 15.50 -18.13
N ALA A 152 5.74 15.84 -18.22
CA ALA A 152 4.88 16.01 -17.05
C ALA A 152 4.61 14.68 -16.31
N GLU A 153 4.76 13.53 -16.96
CA GLU A 153 4.64 12.19 -16.37
C GLU A 153 5.94 11.69 -15.70
N ASN A 154 7.09 12.30 -16.03
CA ASN A 154 8.38 11.87 -15.48
C ASN A 154 8.56 12.36 -14.04
N PRO A 155 8.66 11.46 -13.04
CA PRO A 155 8.69 11.82 -11.62
C PRO A 155 9.90 12.68 -11.23
N GLU A 156 10.98 12.68 -12.01
CA GLU A 156 12.19 13.46 -11.75
C GLU A 156 12.17 14.83 -12.46
N THR A 157 11.07 15.20 -13.13
CA THR A 157 10.96 16.49 -13.80
C THR A 157 11.04 17.64 -12.79
N SER A 158 11.99 18.55 -13.02
CA SER A 158 12.27 19.69 -12.14
C SER A 158 11.10 20.68 -12.01
N LYS A 159 11.04 21.39 -10.88
CA LYS A 159 10.02 22.40 -10.61
C LYS A 159 10.04 23.53 -11.64
N GLU A 160 11.22 23.94 -12.10
CA GLU A 160 11.41 24.99 -13.11
C GLU A 160 10.77 24.60 -14.45
N VAL A 161 10.93 23.34 -14.86
CA VAL A 161 10.33 22.80 -16.09
C VAL A 161 8.83 22.71 -15.94
N LEU A 162 8.34 22.17 -14.82
CA LEU A 162 6.91 22.03 -14.61
C LEU A 162 6.19 23.38 -14.54
N GLN A 163 6.81 24.42 -13.97
CA GLN A 163 6.27 25.79 -13.99
C GLN A 163 6.02 26.31 -15.41
N LYS A 164 6.89 25.95 -16.37
CA LYS A 164 6.68 26.23 -17.79
C LYS A 164 5.51 25.40 -18.36
N LEU A 165 5.41 24.12 -17.98
CA LEU A 165 4.34 23.22 -18.45
C LEU A 165 2.95 23.60 -17.93
N ILE A 166 2.82 24.21 -16.74
CA ILE A 166 1.55 24.77 -16.24
C ILE A 166 0.97 25.80 -17.22
N GLN A 167 1.84 26.55 -17.90
CA GLN A 167 1.45 27.58 -18.86
C GLN A 167 1.25 27.02 -20.28
N SER A 168 1.27 25.70 -20.43
CA SER A 168 1.08 25.04 -21.73
C SER A 168 -0.29 25.35 -22.32
N ARG A 169 -0.33 25.53 -23.64
CA ARG A 169 -1.58 25.66 -24.41
C ARG A 169 -2.46 24.40 -24.38
N TYR A 170 -1.88 23.26 -24.00
CA TYR A 170 -2.61 21.99 -23.90
C TYR A 170 -3.10 21.79 -22.46
N ALA A 171 -4.42 21.81 -22.27
CA ALA A 171 -5.04 21.64 -20.96
C ALA A 171 -4.53 20.39 -20.22
N SER A 172 -4.45 19.25 -20.91
CA SER A 172 -3.97 17.99 -20.32
C SER A 172 -2.52 18.05 -19.83
N VAL A 173 -1.66 18.83 -20.49
CA VAL A 173 -0.26 19.02 -20.06
C VAL A 173 -0.20 19.90 -18.82
N ALA A 174 -0.97 20.99 -18.82
CA ALA A 174 -1.04 21.90 -17.68
C ALA A 174 -1.61 21.22 -16.43
N GLU A 175 -2.61 20.36 -16.60
CA GLU A 175 -3.19 19.53 -15.53
C GLU A 175 -2.19 18.52 -14.99
N ALA A 176 -1.54 17.73 -15.87
CA ALA A 176 -0.52 16.76 -15.47
C ALA A 176 0.64 17.43 -14.70
N ALA A 177 1.10 18.60 -15.17
CA ALA A 177 2.14 19.36 -14.48
C ALA A 177 1.70 19.86 -13.09
N LYS A 178 0.47 20.34 -12.92
CA LYS A 178 -0.06 20.78 -11.61
C LYS A 178 -0.12 19.66 -10.59
N LEU A 179 -0.42 18.44 -11.02
CA LEU A 179 -0.54 17.25 -10.18
C LEU A 179 0.81 16.55 -9.92
N HIS A 180 1.89 17.09 -10.46
CA HIS A 180 3.21 16.46 -10.40
C HIS A 180 3.84 16.52 -9.01
N VAL A 181 4.47 15.42 -8.57
CA VAL A 181 5.06 15.26 -7.22
C VAL A 181 6.05 16.37 -6.83
N ASN A 182 6.88 16.85 -7.78
CA ASN A 182 7.86 17.91 -7.52
C ASN A 182 7.29 19.35 -7.46
N LEU A 183 6.02 19.54 -7.85
CA LEU A 183 5.30 20.82 -7.77
C LEU A 183 4.28 20.82 -6.63
N ALA A 184 3.61 19.69 -6.42
CA ALA A 184 2.70 19.44 -5.31
C ALA A 184 3.41 19.42 -3.94
N GLY A 185 4.75 19.48 -3.93
CA GLY A 185 5.58 19.33 -2.75
C GLY A 185 5.66 17.86 -2.34
N GLU A 186 6.71 17.49 -1.61
CA GLU A 186 6.68 16.25 -0.85
C GLU A 186 5.40 16.24 -0.02
N ILE A 187 4.74 15.06 0.05
CA ILE A 187 3.63 14.78 0.97
C ILE A 187 4.20 14.88 2.39
N THR A 188 4.39 16.11 2.87
CA THR A 188 4.43 16.38 4.29
C THR A 188 3.00 16.19 4.79
N GLU A 189 2.87 15.59 5.97
CA GLU A 189 1.62 15.10 6.57
C GLU A 189 0.44 16.10 6.62
N ILE A 190 0.64 17.35 6.19
CA ILE A 190 -0.29 18.47 6.29
C ILE A 190 -1.17 18.65 5.03
N SER A 191 -0.88 18.02 3.88
CA SER A 191 -1.68 18.26 2.63
C SER A 191 -2.50 17.09 2.10
N GLN A 192 -2.56 15.94 2.78
CA GLN A 192 -3.48 14.88 2.34
C GLN A 192 -4.94 15.34 2.42
N GLU A 193 -5.33 16.05 3.48
CA GLU A 193 -6.71 16.52 3.66
C GLU A 193 -7.09 17.56 2.60
N GLU A 194 -6.23 18.54 2.32
CA GLU A 194 -6.51 19.58 1.32
C GLU A 194 -6.51 19.05 -0.11
N THR A 195 -5.66 18.06 -0.42
CA THR A 195 -5.62 17.42 -1.75
C THR A 195 -6.82 16.50 -1.95
N ILE A 196 -7.21 15.74 -0.92
CA ILE A 196 -8.44 14.94 -0.93
C ILE A 196 -9.65 15.87 -1.03
N GLU A 197 -9.66 17.00 -0.34
CA GLU A 197 -10.72 18.01 -0.39
C GLU A 197 -10.79 18.71 -1.77
N ALA A 198 -9.66 18.94 -2.43
CA ALA A 198 -9.62 19.46 -3.81
C ALA A 198 -10.13 18.43 -4.83
N ILE A 199 -9.77 17.14 -4.69
CA ILE A 199 -10.33 16.04 -5.50
C ILE A 199 -11.84 15.88 -5.22
N TRP A 200 -12.25 16.01 -3.96
CA TRP A 200 -13.64 15.96 -3.52
C TRP A 200 -14.49 17.04 -4.21
N ASN A 201 -14.00 18.27 -4.18
CA ASN A 201 -14.70 19.44 -4.70
C ASN A 201 -14.70 19.50 -6.24
N SER A 202 -13.73 18.87 -6.91
CA SER A 202 -13.60 18.92 -8.38
C SER A 202 -14.21 17.71 -9.10
N GLU A 203 -14.16 16.50 -8.54
CA GLU A 203 -14.59 15.28 -9.24
C GLU A 203 -15.80 14.56 -8.64
N MET A 204 -16.10 14.74 -7.34
CA MET A 204 -16.98 13.87 -6.58
C MET A 204 -18.33 14.53 -6.19
N ASN A 205 -19.14 14.90 -7.19
CA ASN A 205 -20.60 14.92 -6.95
C ASN A 205 -21.06 13.45 -6.83
N GLY A 206 -21.78 13.10 -5.75
CA GLY A 206 -21.99 11.74 -5.24
C GLY A 206 -22.30 10.63 -6.26
N GLN A 207 -22.89 10.94 -7.42
CA GLN A 207 -23.10 9.98 -8.51
C GLN A 207 -21.80 9.38 -9.08
N LYS A 208 -20.67 10.12 -9.09
CA LYS A 208 -19.39 9.64 -9.65
C LYS A 208 -18.55 8.80 -8.68
N LEU A 209 -18.76 8.94 -7.37
CA LEU A 209 -17.97 8.24 -6.35
C LEU A 209 -18.26 6.74 -6.35
N GLY A 210 -19.52 6.34 -6.51
CA GLY A 210 -19.89 4.93 -6.64
C GLY A 210 -19.23 4.27 -7.86
N ASP A 211 -19.31 4.90 -9.03
CA ASP A 211 -18.68 4.39 -10.26
C ASP A 211 -17.16 4.24 -10.11
N PHE A 212 -16.52 5.22 -9.45
CA PHE A 212 -15.08 5.21 -9.19
C PHE A 212 -14.67 4.09 -8.22
N LEU A 213 -15.38 3.92 -7.11
CA LEU A 213 -15.13 2.85 -6.13
C LEU A 213 -15.38 1.46 -6.73
N GLU A 214 -16.38 1.32 -7.60
CA GLU A 214 -16.63 0.09 -8.34
C GLU A 214 -15.47 -0.25 -9.27
N GLN A 215 -14.95 0.73 -10.01
CA GLN A 215 -13.79 0.53 -10.88
C GLN A 215 -12.53 0.16 -10.07
N LEU A 216 -12.24 0.89 -8.99
CA LEU A 216 -11.05 0.65 -8.17
C LEU A 216 -11.12 -0.68 -7.40
N SER A 217 -12.30 -1.09 -6.93
CA SER A 217 -12.49 -2.39 -6.29
C SER A 217 -12.26 -3.56 -7.25
N LYS A 218 -12.67 -3.43 -8.52
CA LYS A 218 -12.42 -4.45 -9.57
C LYS A 218 -10.93 -4.68 -9.84
N ILE A 219 -10.10 -3.66 -9.66
CA ILE A 219 -8.64 -3.74 -9.88
C ILE A 219 -7.82 -3.80 -8.58
N ASN A 220 -8.49 -3.93 -7.43
CA ASN A 220 -7.89 -3.94 -6.09
C ASN A 220 -6.89 -2.77 -5.85
N ALA A 221 -7.21 -1.58 -6.37
CA ALA A 221 -6.29 -0.43 -6.41
C ALA A 221 -6.70 0.70 -5.46
N LEU A 222 -7.51 0.44 -4.43
CA LEU A 222 -7.87 1.45 -3.44
C LEU A 222 -6.68 1.71 -2.49
N PRO A 223 -6.08 2.91 -2.48
CA PRO A 223 -5.00 3.22 -1.55
C PRO A 223 -5.52 3.20 -0.11
N GLU A 224 -4.75 2.63 0.82
CA GLU A 224 -5.17 2.59 2.24
C GLU A 224 -5.39 3.98 2.84
N SER A 225 -4.57 4.96 2.46
CA SER A 225 -4.70 6.36 2.93
C SER A 225 -6.04 6.96 2.52
N PHE A 226 -6.47 6.69 1.28
CA PHE A 226 -7.77 7.11 0.76
C PHE A 226 -8.93 6.44 1.52
N ILE A 227 -8.83 5.14 1.82
CA ILE A 227 -9.87 4.48 2.64
C ILE A 227 -9.92 5.05 4.06
N LYS A 228 -8.76 5.38 4.65
CA LYS A 228 -8.69 5.91 6.03
C LYS A 228 -9.24 7.33 6.14
N SER A 229 -9.22 8.14 5.08
CA SER A 229 -9.76 9.50 5.12
C SER A 229 -11.27 9.55 5.39
N PHE A 230 -12.02 8.47 5.12
CA PHE A 230 -13.46 8.40 5.42
C PHE A 230 -13.77 8.01 6.88
N SER A 231 -12.78 7.99 7.79
CA SER A 231 -13.02 7.64 9.20
C SER A 231 -13.37 8.85 10.09
N ASN A 232 -13.39 10.06 9.53
CA ASN A 232 -13.65 11.31 10.24
C ASN A 232 -15.14 11.68 10.31
N ASP A 233 -15.48 12.59 11.24
CA ASP A 233 -16.83 13.13 11.44
C ASP A 233 -17.31 14.12 10.35
N ARG A 234 -16.45 14.47 9.39
CA ARG A 234 -16.80 15.31 8.24
C ARG A 234 -17.38 14.51 7.08
N THR A 235 -17.22 13.18 7.10
CA THR A 235 -17.70 12.32 6.02
C THR A 235 -19.23 12.29 6.03
N ALA A 236 -19.84 12.61 4.89
CA ALA A 236 -21.28 12.65 4.74
C ALA A 236 -21.89 11.24 4.76
N VAL A 237 -23.09 11.11 5.35
CA VAL A 237 -23.77 9.82 5.53
C VAL A 237 -23.98 9.05 4.23
N TYR A 238 -24.42 9.72 3.16
CA TYR A 238 -24.66 9.07 1.87
C TYR A 238 -23.40 8.39 1.28
N ILE A 239 -22.22 8.93 1.61
CA ILE A 239 -20.94 8.34 1.19
C ILE A 239 -20.65 7.05 1.96
N LEU A 240 -20.96 7.04 3.25
CA LEU A 240 -20.83 5.84 4.07
C LEU A 240 -21.80 4.74 3.59
N GLU A 241 -23.00 5.12 3.18
CA GLU A 241 -23.98 4.20 2.56
C GLU A 241 -23.48 3.62 1.24
N ASP A 242 -22.82 4.43 0.40
CA ASP A 242 -22.20 3.94 -0.83
C ASP A 242 -21.00 3.03 -0.56
N LEU A 243 -20.12 3.41 0.37
CA LEU A 243 -18.95 2.60 0.74
C LEU A 243 -19.34 1.23 1.31
N ALA A 244 -20.46 1.14 2.03
CA ALA A 244 -20.96 -0.11 2.60
C ALA A 244 -21.39 -1.16 1.56
N LYS A 245 -21.58 -0.76 0.30
CA LYS A 245 -21.91 -1.69 -0.80
C LYS A 245 -20.71 -2.55 -1.23
N TYR A 246 -19.50 -2.16 -0.86
CA TYR A 246 -18.27 -2.83 -1.28
C TYR A 246 -17.72 -3.76 -0.19
N ASN A 247 -17.42 -5.00 -0.57
CA ASN A 247 -16.92 -6.01 0.36
C ASN A 247 -15.38 -5.96 0.46
N HIS A 248 -14.86 -5.10 1.35
CA HIS A 248 -13.43 -5.00 1.63
C HIS A 248 -13.17 -4.74 3.12
N VAL A 249 -12.26 -5.51 3.73
CA VAL A 249 -12.03 -5.47 5.19
C VAL A 249 -11.65 -4.08 5.70
N LEU A 250 -10.78 -3.34 4.99
CA LEU A 250 -10.44 -1.96 5.40
C LEU A 250 -11.64 -1.02 5.33
N LEU A 251 -12.56 -1.19 4.38
CA LEU A 251 -13.77 -0.37 4.30
C LEU A 251 -14.69 -0.65 5.49
N CYS A 252 -14.90 -1.92 5.84
CA CYS A 252 -15.65 -2.30 7.03
C CYS A 252 -15.07 -1.67 8.30
N GLN A 253 -13.74 -1.65 8.44
CA GLN A 253 -13.08 -1.03 9.60
C GLN A 253 -13.26 0.49 9.62
N THR A 254 -13.14 1.15 8.47
CA THR A 254 -13.37 2.59 8.31
C THR A 254 -14.80 2.96 8.67
N LEU A 255 -15.79 2.24 8.11
CA LEU A 255 -17.21 2.44 8.42
C LEU A 255 -17.48 2.23 9.91
N ALA A 256 -16.98 1.15 10.50
CA ALA A 256 -17.17 0.90 11.93
C ALA A 256 -16.51 1.97 12.82
N ASN A 257 -15.44 2.63 12.38
CA ASN A 257 -14.77 3.70 13.12
C ASN A 257 -15.43 5.08 12.95
N ASN A 258 -16.12 5.32 11.84
CA ASN A 258 -16.66 6.65 11.55
C ASN A 258 -17.85 6.97 12.48
N PRO A 259 -17.80 8.07 13.25
CA PRO A 259 -18.83 8.39 14.23
C PRO A 259 -20.21 8.69 13.61
N ASN A 260 -20.30 8.98 12.32
CA ASN A 260 -21.55 9.26 11.60
C ASN A 260 -22.14 8.03 10.90
N THR A 261 -21.53 6.85 11.03
CA THR A 261 -22.03 5.64 10.35
C THR A 261 -23.46 5.31 10.78
N PRO A 262 -24.38 5.14 9.82
CA PRO A 262 -25.76 4.78 10.12
C PRO A 262 -25.91 3.51 10.95
N ALA A 263 -26.92 3.52 11.83
CA ALA A 263 -27.30 2.40 12.68
C ALA A 263 -27.45 1.07 11.93
N GLY A 264 -28.09 1.08 10.75
CA GLY A 264 -28.29 -0.12 9.94
C GLY A 264 -26.97 -0.75 9.47
N ILE A 265 -26.01 0.08 9.05
CA ILE A 265 -24.68 -0.38 8.64
C ILE A 265 -23.92 -0.94 9.85
N LEU A 266 -24.00 -0.27 11.01
CA LEU A 266 -23.37 -0.76 12.24
C LEU A 266 -23.97 -2.09 12.70
N GLN A 267 -25.28 -2.30 12.52
CA GLN A 267 -25.96 -3.57 12.81
C GLN A 267 -25.44 -4.72 11.92
N ASP A 268 -25.14 -4.45 10.66
CA ASP A 268 -24.57 -5.44 9.76
C ASP A 268 -23.10 -5.72 10.12
N LEU A 269 -22.31 -4.67 10.36
CA LEU A 269 -20.90 -4.79 10.77
C LEU A 269 -20.71 -5.46 12.15
N ALA A 270 -21.73 -5.44 13.02
CA ALA A 270 -21.72 -6.19 14.28
C ALA A 270 -21.63 -7.71 14.08
N LYS A 271 -21.95 -8.21 12.87
CA LYS A 271 -21.87 -9.63 12.49
C LYS A 271 -20.62 -9.95 11.68
N ASP A 272 -19.73 -8.98 11.46
CA ASP A 272 -18.53 -9.15 10.64
C ASP A 272 -17.60 -10.23 11.21
N ASN A 273 -16.98 -11.03 10.34
CA ASN A 273 -16.08 -12.11 10.75
C ASN A 273 -14.82 -11.57 11.47
N TYR A 274 -14.37 -10.37 11.13
CA TYR A 274 -13.18 -9.77 11.69
C TYR A 274 -13.47 -9.08 13.02
N ARG A 275 -12.85 -9.59 14.10
CA ARG A 275 -12.99 -9.07 15.47
C ARG A 275 -12.72 -7.55 15.58
N GLY A 276 -11.83 -7.02 14.74
CA GLY A 276 -11.48 -5.60 14.75
C GLY A 276 -12.64 -4.70 14.31
N VAL A 277 -13.43 -5.15 13.32
CA VAL A 277 -14.63 -4.44 12.87
C VAL A 277 -15.67 -4.42 13.99
N ARG A 278 -16.01 -5.58 14.55
CA ARG A 278 -16.98 -5.68 15.66
C ARG A 278 -16.56 -4.89 16.90
N GLN A 279 -15.27 -4.84 17.19
CA GLN A 279 -14.72 -4.01 18.27
C GLN A 279 -14.91 -2.51 18.00
N ASN A 280 -14.74 -2.07 16.75
CA ASN A 280 -14.97 -0.68 16.37
C ASN A 280 -16.46 -0.33 16.45
N VAL A 281 -17.36 -1.23 16.02
CA VAL A 281 -18.80 -1.08 16.23
C VAL A 281 -19.11 -0.90 17.72
N ALA A 282 -18.62 -1.77 18.60
CA ALA A 282 -18.84 -1.61 20.04
C ALA A 282 -18.33 -0.27 20.63
N LYS A 283 -17.35 0.37 19.98
CA LYS A 283 -16.83 1.69 20.39
C LYS A 283 -17.58 2.86 19.75
N ASN A 284 -18.19 2.66 18.59
CA ASN A 284 -18.71 3.73 17.75
C ASN A 284 -19.92 4.42 18.38
N PRO A 285 -19.88 5.73 18.69
CA PRO A 285 -20.92 6.44 19.45
C PRO A 285 -22.34 6.25 18.90
N ASN A 286 -22.50 6.13 17.57
CA ASN A 286 -23.80 5.93 16.91
C ASN A 286 -24.32 4.49 16.90
N THR A 287 -23.62 3.55 17.54
CA THR A 287 -24.07 2.16 17.64
C THR A 287 -25.30 2.08 18.55
N PRO A 288 -26.45 1.61 18.04
CA PRO A 288 -27.67 1.50 18.83
C PRO A 288 -27.53 0.52 19.99
N ILE A 289 -28.31 0.73 21.04
CA ILE A 289 -28.31 -0.12 22.22
C ILE A 289 -28.65 -1.58 21.87
N GLU A 290 -29.55 -1.81 20.92
CA GLU A 290 -29.95 -3.16 20.48
C GLU A 290 -28.77 -3.89 19.84
N VAL A 291 -27.90 -3.16 19.13
CA VAL A 291 -26.67 -3.71 18.55
C VAL A 291 -25.63 -3.98 19.64
N LEU A 292 -25.50 -3.09 20.63
CA LEU A 292 -24.65 -3.34 21.80
C LEU A 292 -25.09 -4.58 22.58
N GLU A 293 -26.40 -4.82 22.69
CA GLU A 293 -26.96 -6.00 23.37
C GLU A 293 -26.54 -7.30 22.68
N ILE A 294 -26.58 -7.34 21.34
CA ILE A 294 -26.07 -8.47 20.55
C ILE A 294 -24.58 -8.71 20.85
N LEU A 295 -23.78 -7.65 20.95
CA LEU A 295 -22.34 -7.73 21.19
C LEU A 295 -21.95 -8.12 22.63
N LEU A 296 -22.91 -8.19 23.57
CA LEU A 296 -22.66 -8.70 24.92
C LEU A 296 -22.23 -10.17 24.92
N SER A 297 -22.71 -10.94 23.95
CA SER A 297 -22.38 -12.36 23.76
C SER A 297 -21.28 -12.60 22.73
N ASP A 298 -20.55 -11.57 22.30
CA ASP A 298 -19.47 -11.73 21.32
C ASP A 298 -18.42 -12.74 21.81
N CYS A 299 -17.86 -13.55 20.91
CA CYS A 299 -16.83 -14.52 21.28
C CYS A 299 -15.54 -13.85 21.78
N CYS A 300 -15.27 -12.62 21.36
CA CYS A 300 -14.05 -11.88 21.69
C CYS A 300 -14.23 -11.02 22.96
N GLU A 301 -13.36 -11.21 23.96
CA GLU A 301 -13.38 -10.44 25.21
C GLU A 301 -13.23 -8.93 24.99
N SER A 302 -12.39 -8.53 24.03
CA SER A 302 -12.19 -7.12 23.73
C SER A 302 -13.46 -6.45 23.22
N VAL A 303 -14.32 -7.16 22.48
CA VAL A 303 -15.60 -6.65 21.97
C VAL A 303 -16.58 -6.52 23.12
N ARG A 304 -16.76 -7.60 23.90
CA ARG A 304 -17.65 -7.60 25.09
C ARG A 304 -17.30 -6.49 26.07
N LYS A 305 -16.00 -6.24 26.31
CA LYS A 305 -15.52 -5.17 27.19
C LYS A 305 -16.10 -3.80 26.79
N PHE A 306 -16.03 -3.42 25.51
CA PHE A 306 -16.56 -2.13 25.05
C PHE A 306 -18.08 -2.11 25.03
N ALA A 307 -18.72 -3.21 24.60
CA ALA A 307 -20.17 -3.33 24.59
C ALA A 307 -20.77 -3.19 26.00
N ILE A 308 -20.26 -3.94 26.98
CA ILE A 308 -20.70 -3.89 28.39
C ILE A 308 -20.51 -2.48 28.97
N ALA A 309 -19.32 -1.89 28.78
CA ALA A 309 -19.02 -0.57 29.33
C ALA A 309 -20.01 0.49 28.83
N ARG A 310 -20.32 0.47 27.53
CA ARG A 310 -21.26 1.43 26.93
C ARG A 310 -22.71 1.14 27.27
N TYR A 311 -23.13 -0.11 27.14
CA TYR A 311 -24.49 -0.54 27.43
C TYR A 311 -24.91 -0.13 28.85
N LEU A 312 -24.03 -0.35 29.84
CA LEU A 312 -24.29 0.02 31.24
C LEU A 312 -24.08 1.50 31.54
N ALA A 313 -23.24 2.21 30.79
CA ALA A 313 -23.12 3.66 30.93
C ALA A 313 -24.41 4.36 30.48
N GLU A 314 -25.04 3.86 29.42
CA GLU A 314 -26.29 4.39 28.85
C GLU A 314 -27.53 3.85 29.57
N ASN A 315 -27.46 2.63 30.16
CA ASN A 315 -28.59 1.94 30.80
C ASN A 315 -28.15 1.21 32.09
N PRO A 316 -27.82 1.94 33.17
CA PRO A 316 -27.31 1.34 34.40
C PRO A 316 -28.23 0.28 35.02
N GLU A 317 -29.54 0.44 34.86
CA GLU A 317 -30.58 -0.45 35.37
C GLU A 317 -30.66 -1.81 34.65
N LYS A 318 -30.11 -1.92 33.43
CA LYS A 318 -30.13 -3.15 32.63
C LYS A 318 -29.00 -4.13 32.93
N LEU A 319 -28.41 -4.05 34.13
CA LEU A 319 -27.35 -4.96 34.56
C LEU A 319 -27.75 -6.44 34.49
N SER A 320 -29.01 -6.75 34.80
CA SER A 320 -29.54 -8.12 34.71
C SER A 320 -29.46 -8.69 33.29
N VAL A 321 -29.67 -7.87 32.26
CA VAL A 321 -29.55 -8.27 30.85
C VAL A 321 -28.10 -8.68 30.55
N VAL A 322 -27.14 -7.89 31.02
CA VAL A 322 -25.71 -8.20 30.82
C VAL A 322 -25.33 -9.50 31.53
N LEU A 323 -25.81 -9.72 32.76
CA LEU A 323 -25.53 -10.96 33.50
C LEU A 323 -26.13 -12.21 32.84
N ASN A 324 -27.24 -12.08 32.10
CA ASN A 324 -27.82 -13.18 31.33
C ASN A 324 -26.95 -13.57 30.11
N HIS A 325 -26.38 -12.57 29.42
CA HIS A 325 -25.49 -12.79 28.28
C HIS A 325 -24.07 -13.19 28.71
N TYR A 326 -23.67 -12.83 29.93
CA TYR A 326 -22.34 -13.08 30.48
C TYR A 326 -22.39 -13.72 31.88
N PRO A 327 -22.67 -15.03 31.97
CA PRO A 327 -22.76 -15.72 33.25
C PRO A 327 -21.38 -15.83 33.91
N LEU A 328 -21.25 -15.19 35.08
CA LEU A 328 -19.97 -15.02 35.78
C LEU A 328 -19.42 -16.31 36.38
N GLU A 329 -20.30 -17.25 36.71
CA GLU A 329 -19.94 -18.53 37.35
C GLU A 329 -19.05 -19.41 36.45
N TYR A 330 -19.17 -19.24 35.13
CA TYR A 330 -18.43 -20.02 34.13
C TYR A 330 -17.35 -19.19 33.42
N SER A 331 -17.22 -17.92 33.76
CA SER A 331 -16.35 -16.98 33.06
C SER A 331 -15.01 -16.83 33.76
N ALA A 332 -13.92 -17.01 33.01
CA ALA A 332 -12.57 -16.72 33.48
C ALA A 332 -12.42 -15.22 33.84
N PRO A 333 -11.55 -14.86 34.79
CA PRO A 333 -11.26 -13.47 35.11
C PRO A 333 -10.85 -12.64 33.88
N CYS A 334 -11.49 -11.49 33.66
CA CYS A 334 -11.22 -10.62 32.51
C CYS A 334 -11.69 -9.17 32.76
N PHE A 335 -11.45 -8.26 31.80
CA PHE A 335 -11.83 -6.85 31.99
C PHE A 335 -13.34 -6.63 32.00
N SER A 336 -14.11 -7.39 31.20
CA SER A 336 -15.59 -7.38 31.28
C SER A 336 -16.08 -7.68 32.70
N ARG A 337 -15.48 -8.68 33.35
CA ARG A 337 -15.80 -9.08 34.72
C ARG A 337 -15.43 -8.01 35.74
N LEU A 338 -14.29 -7.36 35.57
CA LEU A 338 -13.89 -6.20 36.37
C LEU A 338 -14.89 -5.04 36.25
N ILE A 339 -15.35 -4.70 35.04
CA ILE A 339 -16.33 -3.63 34.81
C ILE A 339 -17.61 -3.92 35.60
N LEU A 340 -18.12 -5.15 35.52
CA LEU A 340 -19.34 -5.56 36.23
C LEU A 340 -19.18 -5.45 37.76
N LEU A 341 -18.05 -5.89 38.31
CA LEU A 341 -17.76 -5.77 39.75
C LEU A 341 -17.61 -4.32 40.23
N MET A 342 -17.33 -3.38 39.32
CA MET A 342 -17.26 -1.96 39.64
C MET A 342 -18.62 -1.26 39.55
N CYS A 343 -19.64 -1.90 38.99
CA CYS A 343 -20.99 -1.35 38.92
C CYS A 343 -21.63 -1.33 40.32
N PRO A 344 -22.09 -0.17 40.84
CA PRO A 344 -22.68 -0.09 42.18
C PRO A 344 -23.90 -1.00 42.41
N GLN A 345 -24.61 -1.30 41.32
CA GLN A 345 -25.86 -2.10 41.33
C GLN A 345 -25.60 -3.61 41.30
N PHE A 346 -24.32 -4.02 41.35
CA PHE A 346 -23.97 -5.42 41.18
C PHE A 346 -24.53 -6.30 42.30
N PRO A 347 -25.15 -7.46 41.98
CA PRO A 347 -25.92 -8.22 42.96
C PRO A 347 -25.07 -8.64 44.17
N ILE A 348 -25.49 -8.21 45.37
CA ILE A 348 -24.76 -8.45 46.62
C ILE A 348 -24.43 -9.93 46.86
N LYS A 349 -25.38 -10.83 46.55
CA LYS A 349 -25.21 -12.29 46.68
C LYS A 349 -24.06 -12.84 45.83
N LEU A 350 -23.80 -12.21 44.68
CA LEU A 350 -22.69 -12.61 43.80
C LEU A 350 -21.37 -12.05 44.30
N VAL A 351 -21.34 -10.83 44.87
CA VAL A 351 -20.14 -10.24 45.49
C VAL A 351 -19.60 -11.14 46.60
N GLU A 352 -20.49 -11.63 47.48
CA GLU A 352 -20.10 -12.43 48.64
C GLU A 352 -19.58 -13.83 48.28
N LYS A 353 -20.06 -14.40 47.17
CA LYS A 353 -19.60 -15.71 46.67
C LYS A 353 -18.38 -15.60 45.75
N PHE A 354 -17.91 -14.40 45.47
CA PHE A 354 -16.93 -14.19 44.43
C PHE A 354 -15.51 -14.52 44.89
N SER A 355 -14.90 -15.52 44.24
CA SER A 355 -13.47 -15.84 44.39
C SER A 355 -12.74 -15.53 43.09
N SER A 356 -11.66 -14.76 43.17
CA SER A 356 -10.84 -14.41 42.00
C SER A 356 -9.36 -14.48 42.32
N LEU A 357 -8.59 -15.11 41.42
CA LEU A 357 -7.13 -15.08 41.45
C LEU A 357 -6.58 -13.71 41.00
N VAL A 358 -7.36 -12.92 40.26
CA VAL A 358 -6.95 -11.60 39.77
C VAL A 358 -7.19 -10.52 40.82
N TRP A 359 -6.10 -9.86 41.25
CA TRP A 359 -6.16 -8.88 42.34
C TRP A 359 -7.01 -7.64 42.01
N LEU A 360 -7.13 -7.24 40.74
CA LEU A 360 -7.97 -6.10 40.33
C LEU A 360 -9.45 -6.34 40.64
N GLU A 361 -9.94 -7.56 40.45
CA GLU A 361 -11.32 -7.92 40.75
C GLU A 361 -11.55 -7.99 42.26
N ARG A 362 -10.58 -8.51 43.03
CA ARG A 362 -10.63 -8.47 44.49
C ARG A 362 -10.57 -7.04 45.04
N TYR A 363 -9.81 -6.17 44.39
CA TYR A 363 -9.78 -4.74 44.68
C TYR A 363 -11.14 -4.10 44.39
N ALA A 364 -11.78 -4.42 43.27
CA ALA A 364 -13.14 -3.95 42.96
C ALA A 364 -14.14 -4.40 44.03
N ILE A 365 -14.09 -5.67 44.46
CA ILE A 365 -14.91 -6.17 45.57
C ILE A 365 -14.62 -5.41 46.86
N ALA A 366 -13.36 -5.16 47.21
CA ALA A 366 -13.02 -4.41 48.42
C ALA A 366 -13.61 -2.98 48.41
N GLN A 367 -13.77 -2.38 47.24
CA GLN A 367 -14.30 -1.03 47.06
C GLN A 367 -15.84 -1.00 46.88
N HIS A 368 -16.45 -2.12 46.52
CA HIS A 368 -17.85 -2.19 46.15
C HIS A 368 -18.78 -1.76 47.31
N PRO A 369 -19.82 -0.92 47.08
CA PRO A 369 -20.62 -0.32 48.15
C PRO A 369 -21.34 -1.33 49.05
N HIS A 370 -21.66 -2.50 48.49
CA HIS A 370 -22.45 -3.53 49.16
C HIS A 370 -21.60 -4.70 49.70
N THR A 371 -20.27 -4.59 49.70
CA THR A 371 -19.41 -5.64 50.25
C THR A 371 -19.58 -5.74 51.76
N SER A 372 -19.91 -6.94 52.25
CA SER A 372 -20.18 -7.15 53.67
C SER A 372 -18.93 -6.97 54.53
N PRO A 373 -19.09 -6.55 55.81
CA PRO A 373 -17.98 -6.39 56.73
C PRO A 373 -17.13 -7.67 56.89
N ASP A 374 -17.74 -8.84 56.83
CA ASP A 374 -17.02 -10.11 56.96
C ASP A 374 -16.15 -10.40 55.74
N MET A 375 -16.65 -10.11 54.52
CA MET A 375 -15.83 -10.18 53.32
C MET A 375 -14.69 -9.15 53.35
N LEU A 376 -14.93 -7.93 53.84
CA LEU A 376 -13.87 -6.94 54.03
C LEU A 376 -12.80 -7.43 55.03
N LYS A 377 -13.19 -8.05 56.15
CA LYS A 377 -12.24 -8.64 57.12
C LYS A 377 -11.38 -9.73 56.48
N LEU A 378 -11.94 -10.55 55.58
CA LEU A 378 -11.15 -11.52 54.80
C LEU A 378 -10.13 -10.80 53.90
N LEU A 379 -10.56 -9.76 53.17
CA LEU A 379 -9.72 -8.99 52.24
C LEU A 379 -8.63 -8.15 52.93
N VAL A 380 -8.75 -7.84 54.23
CA VAL A 380 -7.67 -7.22 55.03
C VAL A 380 -6.43 -8.11 55.06
N ASN A 381 -6.59 -9.43 54.90
CA ASN A 381 -5.50 -10.41 54.86
C ASN A 381 -5.17 -10.87 53.43
N ASP A 382 -5.66 -10.16 52.40
CA ASP A 382 -5.38 -10.50 51.00
C ASP A 382 -3.87 -10.53 50.71
N SER A 383 -3.42 -11.42 49.83
CA SER A 383 -2.00 -11.47 49.42
C SER A 383 -1.53 -10.18 48.75
N ASN A 384 -2.42 -9.44 48.09
CA ASN A 384 -2.11 -8.18 47.42
C ASN A 384 -2.25 -6.97 48.36
N ARG A 385 -1.19 -6.15 48.45
CA ARG A 385 -1.14 -4.97 49.33
C ARG A 385 -2.19 -3.89 49.04
N ILE A 386 -2.58 -3.70 47.78
CA ILE A 386 -3.55 -2.68 47.37
C ILE A 386 -4.96 -3.12 47.80
N VAL A 387 -5.28 -4.40 47.64
CA VAL A 387 -6.54 -4.98 48.10
C VAL A 387 -6.66 -4.84 49.62
N ARG A 388 -5.61 -5.19 50.37
CA ARG A 388 -5.59 -4.99 51.83
C ARG A 388 -5.82 -3.54 52.24
N ALA A 389 -5.15 -2.60 51.57
CA ALA A 389 -5.28 -1.18 51.85
C ALA A 389 -6.71 -0.68 51.59
N ALA A 390 -7.31 -1.08 50.47
CA ALA A 390 -8.69 -0.74 50.12
C ALA A 390 -9.69 -1.29 51.17
N ALA A 391 -9.54 -2.56 51.55
CA ALA A 391 -10.40 -3.18 52.56
C ALA A 391 -10.30 -2.49 53.93
N LYS A 392 -9.09 -2.18 54.39
CA LYS A 392 -8.85 -1.42 55.64
C LYS A 392 -9.49 -0.05 55.60
N ALA A 393 -9.33 0.68 54.49
CA ALA A 393 -9.94 1.99 54.31
C ALA A 393 -11.48 1.93 54.34
N ARG A 394 -12.07 0.88 53.76
CA ARG A 394 -13.52 0.68 53.76
C ARG A 394 -14.06 0.34 55.16
N ILE A 395 -13.40 -0.55 55.90
CA ILE A 395 -13.72 -0.85 57.30
C ILE A 395 -13.65 0.42 58.16
N TYR A 396 -12.57 1.19 58.05
CA TYR A 396 -12.42 2.44 58.81
C TYR A 396 -13.56 3.43 58.56
N ARG A 397 -14.08 3.51 57.32
CA ARG A 397 -15.24 4.37 56.97
C ARG A 397 -16.57 3.85 57.50
N ILE A 398 -16.73 2.54 57.74
CA ILE A 398 -17.97 1.95 58.23
C ILE A 398 -18.11 2.13 59.76
N TYR A 399 -16.99 2.09 60.49
CA TYR A 399 -16.95 2.13 61.95
C TYR A 399 -16.57 3.50 62.54
N ARG A 400 -16.60 4.55 61.72
CA ARG A 400 -16.41 5.94 62.12
C ARG A 400 -17.69 6.71 61.83
#